data_AF-A0A2B7XSY8-F1
#
_entry.id   AF-A0A2B7XSY8-F1
#
_cell.length_a   1.000
_cell.length_b   1.000
_cell.length_c   1.000
_cell.angle_alpha   90.00
_cell.angle_beta   90.00
_cell.angle_gamma   90.00
#
_symmetry.space_group_name_H-M   'P 1'
#
loop_
_entity.id
_entity.type
_entity.pdbx_description
1 polymer ?
#
loop_
_entity_poly.entity_id
_entity_poly.type
_entity_poly.pdbx_seq_one_letter_code
_entity_poly.pdbx_strand_id
1 'polypeptide(L)'
;MDFEIVQDLYKAIMQYGPIECHENEEARSRLSCRRSLNKIIELFSTAVTNKPEGLLESEVTQKGRIEHHFVALHSISVVFIEVKQVLTVGRELLDAKAQFLSRTCDYANAKRGYWVPILAILCDGNNFIFFVYDSVDRVVHTSGWVRGIMCDTLGDKTDLLLSLKRTSEYLFDFFIMAYVNALRAFEERSSQRSKLTNKKRLSTEKWEQSLPAAENARWVLREAAVFANNRKYLAAEELAERGVALLRKSLAALSPEALYPEYQDLLSLWDGSECLEVAFKGTNPLI
;
A
#
# COMPACT_ATOMS: atom_id res chain seq x y z
N MET A 1 -12.77 0.39 11.03
CA MET A 1 -12.12 -0.24 9.83
C MET A 1 -13.12 -1.22 9.26
N ASP A 2 -13.24 -1.27 7.93
CA ASP A 2 -14.31 -1.98 7.26
C ASP A 2 -14.43 -3.45 7.72
N PHE A 3 -15.61 -3.80 8.22
CA PHE A 3 -15.97 -5.15 8.67
C PHE A 3 -15.76 -6.17 7.54
N GLU A 4 -15.90 -5.74 6.29
CA GLU A 4 -15.71 -6.58 5.10
C GLU A 4 -14.29 -7.16 5.00
N ILE A 5 -13.24 -6.38 5.34
CA ILE A 5 -11.84 -6.85 5.29
C ILE A 5 -11.63 -8.02 6.24
N VAL A 6 -12.12 -7.86 7.47
CA VAL A 6 -12.00 -8.88 8.53
C VAL A 6 -12.84 -10.10 8.18
N GLN A 7 -14.05 -9.89 7.65
CA GLN A 7 -14.96 -10.97 7.27
C GLN A 7 -14.42 -11.81 6.12
N ASP A 8 -13.82 -11.20 5.10
CA ASP A 8 -13.25 -11.91 3.96
C ASP A 8 -12.02 -12.73 4.34
N LEU A 9 -11.18 -12.20 5.23
CA LEU A 9 -10.04 -12.92 5.75
C LEU A 9 -10.47 -14.09 6.65
N TYR A 10 -11.49 -13.89 7.49
CA TYR A 10 -12.10 -14.96 8.27
C TYR A 10 -12.67 -16.08 7.37
N LYS A 11 -13.44 -15.74 6.33
CA LYS A 11 -13.96 -16.71 5.35
C LYS A 11 -12.83 -17.49 4.67
N ALA A 12 -11.72 -16.82 4.33
CA ALA A 12 -10.56 -17.47 3.73
C ALA A 12 -9.94 -18.51 4.67
N ILE A 13 -9.71 -18.14 5.94
CA ILE A 13 -9.16 -19.04 6.96
C ILE A 13 -10.09 -20.25 7.17
N MET A 14 -11.41 -20.02 7.22
CA MET A 14 -12.39 -21.11 7.37
C MET A 14 -12.44 -22.05 6.15
N GLN A 15 -12.16 -21.53 4.95
CA GLN A 15 -12.22 -22.30 3.71
C GLN A 15 -10.95 -23.12 3.46
N TYR A 16 -9.78 -22.53 3.71
CA TYR A 16 -8.48 -23.10 3.34
C TYR A 16 -7.66 -23.59 4.53
N GLY A 17 -8.16 -23.39 5.75
CA GLY A 17 -7.50 -23.77 6.98
C GLY A 17 -6.55 -22.70 7.55
N PRO A 18 -6.08 -22.90 8.79
CA PRO A 18 -5.15 -22.01 9.49
C PRO A 18 -3.86 -21.73 8.70
N ILE A 19 -3.24 -20.58 8.93
CA ILE A 19 -1.99 -20.16 8.24
C ILE A 19 -0.87 -21.19 8.45
N GLU A 20 -0.82 -21.81 9.64
CA GLU A 20 0.19 -22.80 10.02
C GLU A 20 0.11 -24.07 9.17
N CYS A 21 -1.06 -24.40 8.63
CA CYS A 21 -1.28 -25.57 7.78
C CYS A 21 -0.74 -25.40 6.35
N HIS A 22 -0.30 -24.21 5.97
CA HIS A 22 0.24 -23.94 4.63
C HIS A 22 1.75 -24.12 4.63
N GLU A 23 2.21 -25.19 3.97
CA GLU A 23 3.62 -25.61 3.95
C GLU A 23 4.53 -24.78 3.03
N ASN A 24 3.98 -23.92 2.17
CA ASN A 24 4.76 -23.09 1.27
C ASN A 24 4.40 -21.59 1.36
N GLU A 25 5.38 -20.75 1.00
CA GLU A 25 5.28 -19.28 1.07
C GLU A 25 4.17 -18.73 0.17
N GLU A 26 3.96 -19.34 -0.99
CA GLU A 26 2.94 -18.92 -1.96
C GLU A 26 1.52 -19.11 -1.43
N ALA A 27 1.24 -20.25 -0.79
CA ALA A 27 -0.06 -20.54 -0.19
C ALA A 27 -0.35 -19.58 0.97
N ARG A 28 0.66 -19.28 1.79
CA ARG A 28 0.56 -18.26 2.86
C ARG A 28 0.34 -16.86 2.31
N SER A 29 1.09 -16.49 1.26
CA SER A 29 0.97 -15.20 0.56
C SER A 29 -0.43 -15.01 -0.02
N ARG A 30 -0.98 -16.05 -0.66
CA ARG A 30 -2.34 -16.04 -1.25
C ARG A 30 -3.44 -15.92 -0.20
N LEU A 31 -3.30 -16.60 0.95
CA LEU A 31 -4.31 -16.59 2.01
C LEU A 31 -4.28 -15.30 2.83
N SER A 32 -3.12 -14.97 3.38
CA SER A 32 -2.97 -13.98 4.46
C SER A 32 -2.79 -12.57 3.91
N CYS A 33 -1.94 -12.45 2.89
CA CYS A 33 -1.58 -11.16 2.31
C CYS A 33 -2.50 -10.79 1.16
N ARG A 34 -2.66 -11.63 0.14
CA ARG A 34 -3.32 -11.22 -1.11
C ARG A 34 -4.77 -10.74 -0.92
N ARG A 35 -5.59 -11.44 -0.13
CA ARG A 35 -6.99 -11.03 0.08
C ARG A 35 -7.13 -9.76 0.92
N SER A 36 -6.43 -9.68 2.03
CA SER A 36 -6.46 -8.50 2.92
C SER A 36 -5.89 -7.27 2.21
N LEU A 37 -4.77 -7.43 1.49
CA LEU A 37 -4.13 -6.38 0.72
C LEU A 37 -5.04 -5.88 -0.41
N ASN A 38 -5.68 -6.77 -1.18
CA ASN A 38 -6.58 -6.34 -2.26
C ASN A 38 -7.69 -5.43 -1.73
N LYS A 39 -8.33 -5.78 -0.62
CA LYS A 39 -9.38 -4.95 -0.02
C LYS A 39 -8.84 -3.64 0.56
N ILE A 40 -7.66 -3.66 1.17
CA ILE A 40 -7.00 -2.44 1.63
C ILE A 40 -6.69 -1.52 0.43
N ILE A 41 -6.18 -2.08 -0.67
CA ILE A 41 -5.82 -1.32 -1.87
C ILE A 41 -7.07 -0.76 -2.56
N GLU A 42 -8.18 -1.49 -2.58
CA GLU A 42 -9.47 -0.99 -3.09
C GLU A 42 -9.88 0.33 -2.41
N LEU A 43 -9.56 0.52 -1.13
CA LEU A 43 -9.84 1.78 -0.41
C LEU A 43 -9.02 2.97 -0.94
N PHE A 44 -7.89 2.72 -1.60
CA PHE A 44 -7.09 3.72 -2.28
C PHE A 44 -7.48 3.91 -3.75
N SER A 45 -8.55 3.23 -4.21
CA SER A 45 -8.98 3.24 -5.61
C SER A 45 -7.79 2.89 -6.52
N THR A 46 -7.45 3.75 -7.48
CA THR A 46 -6.29 3.59 -8.37
C THR A 46 -5.03 4.28 -7.86
N ALA A 47 -5.09 4.98 -6.73
CA ALA A 47 -3.95 5.73 -6.21
C ALA A 47 -2.84 4.83 -5.66
N VAL A 48 -3.16 3.58 -5.30
CA VAL A 48 -2.16 2.55 -5.00
C VAL A 48 -2.45 1.36 -5.90
N THR A 49 -1.44 0.88 -6.61
CA THR A 49 -1.60 -0.28 -7.50
C THR A 49 -0.58 -1.36 -7.16
N ASN A 50 -1.01 -2.62 -7.24
CA ASN A 50 -0.11 -3.75 -7.20
C ASN A 50 0.55 -3.89 -8.57
N LYS A 51 1.88 -3.80 -8.63
CA LYS A 51 2.62 -4.16 -9.84
C LYS A 51 2.80 -5.69 -9.85
N PRO A 52 2.52 -6.35 -10.98
CA PRO A 52 2.64 -7.80 -11.08
C PRO A 52 4.04 -8.24 -10.67
N GLU A 53 4.11 -9.44 -10.05
CA GLU A 53 5.32 -10.08 -9.54
C GLU A 53 6.47 -9.95 -10.55
N GLY A 54 7.35 -8.99 -10.31
CA GLY A 54 8.62 -8.90 -11.01
C GLY A 54 9.61 -9.83 -10.32
N LEU A 55 10.26 -10.71 -11.08
CA LEU A 55 11.62 -11.11 -10.74
C LEU A 55 12.46 -9.83 -10.74
N LEU A 56 12.48 -9.15 -9.60
CA LEU A 56 13.41 -8.05 -9.37
C LEU A 56 14.77 -8.71 -9.18
N GLU A 57 15.44 -8.99 -10.30
CA GLU A 57 16.81 -9.49 -10.34
C GLU A 57 17.67 -8.57 -9.47
N SER A 58 18.20 -9.11 -8.37
CA SER A 58 19.23 -8.43 -7.59
C SER A 58 20.51 -9.21 -7.78
N GLU A 59 21.60 -8.51 -8.09
CA GLU A 59 22.95 -9.10 -8.19
C GLU A 59 23.44 -9.66 -6.85
N VAL A 60 22.83 -9.26 -5.73
CA VAL A 60 23.34 -9.52 -4.38
C VAL A 60 22.69 -10.75 -3.71
N THR A 61 21.43 -11.04 -3.99
CA THR A 61 20.75 -12.24 -3.46
C THR A 61 19.78 -12.84 -4.48
N GLN A 62 20.12 -14.00 -5.05
CA GLN A 62 19.24 -14.79 -5.94
C GLN A 62 18.17 -15.61 -5.18
N LYS A 63 18.07 -15.48 -3.84
CA LYS A 63 17.31 -16.40 -2.98
C LYS A 63 16.01 -15.85 -2.36
N GLY A 64 15.58 -14.63 -2.69
CA GLY A 64 14.33 -14.05 -2.16
C GLY A 64 13.44 -13.50 -3.26
N ARG A 65 12.16 -13.89 -3.27
CA ARG A 65 11.15 -13.32 -4.16
C ARG A 65 10.32 -12.32 -3.37
N ILE A 66 10.19 -11.10 -3.89
CA ILE A 66 9.18 -10.17 -3.38
C ILE A 66 7.85 -10.63 -3.93
N GLU A 67 6.93 -10.91 -3.02
CA GLU A 67 5.60 -11.42 -3.33
C GLU A 67 4.68 -10.29 -3.79
N HIS A 68 4.79 -9.11 -3.17
CA HIS A 68 3.96 -7.95 -3.54
C HIS A 68 4.78 -6.68 -3.64
N HIS A 69 4.55 -5.91 -4.71
CA HIS A 69 5.18 -4.62 -4.95
C HIS A 69 4.11 -3.59 -5.28
N PHE A 70 3.97 -2.59 -4.41
CA PHE A 70 2.96 -1.55 -4.56
C PHE A 70 3.59 -0.22 -4.97
N VAL A 71 2.90 0.43 -5.90
CA VAL A 71 3.26 1.75 -6.41
C VAL A 71 2.13 2.72 -6.10
N ALA A 72 2.46 3.82 -5.42
CA ALA A 72 1.55 4.93 -5.20
C ALA A 72 1.63 5.92 -6.37
N LEU A 73 0.47 6.43 -6.76
CA LEU A 73 0.27 7.43 -7.82
C LEU A 73 0.97 7.03 -9.12
N HIS A 74 0.98 5.72 -9.41
CA HIS A 74 1.61 5.05 -10.56
C HIS A 74 3.11 5.30 -10.77
N SER A 75 3.75 6.06 -9.88
CA SER A 75 5.08 6.62 -10.14
C SER A 75 6.10 6.31 -9.05
N ILE A 76 5.65 6.13 -7.81
CA ILE A 76 6.52 6.00 -6.64
C ILE A 76 6.35 4.59 -6.11
N SER A 77 7.43 3.81 -6.13
CA SER A 77 7.44 2.52 -5.46
C SER A 77 7.51 2.77 -3.96
N VAL A 78 6.56 2.20 -3.20
CA VAL A 78 6.37 2.56 -1.79
C VAL A 78 6.32 1.37 -0.86
N VAL A 79 5.70 0.24 -1.23
CA VAL A 79 5.53 -0.88 -0.30
C VAL A 79 5.97 -2.19 -0.94
N PHE A 80 6.89 -2.88 -0.26
CA PHE A 80 7.29 -4.24 -0.58
C PHE A 80 6.80 -5.20 0.48
N ILE A 81 6.32 -6.37 0.07
CA ILE A 81 5.94 -7.44 1.00
C ILE A 81 6.64 -8.72 0.59
N GLU A 82 7.42 -9.26 1.51
CA GLU A 82 8.03 -10.58 1.40
C GLU A 82 7.38 -11.50 2.43
N VAL A 83 6.89 -12.64 1.95
CA VAL A 83 6.24 -13.65 2.80
C VAL A 83 7.19 -14.82 2.98
N LYS A 84 7.46 -15.20 4.23
CA LYS A 84 8.30 -16.34 4.60
C LYS A 84 7.49 -17.47 5.21
N GLN A 85 8.00 -18.69 5.12
CA GLN A 85 7.37 -19.83 5.81
C GLN A 85 7.54 -19.72 7.34
N VAL A 86 8.70 -19.25 7.79
CA VAL A 86 8.97 -18.96 9.20
C VAL A 86 9.82 -17.70 9.25
N LEU A 87 9.46 -16.73 10.11
CA LEU A 87 10.35 -15.61 10.38
C LEU A 87 11.54 -16.06 11.22
N THR A 88 12.65 -16.28 10.53
CA THR A 88 13.93 -16.66 11.13
C THR A 88 14.70 -15.42 11.59
N VAL A 89 15.46 -15.59 12.67
CA VAL A 89 16.38 -14.58 13.21
C VAL A 89 17.80 -14.76 12.67
N GLY A 90 18.61 -13.71 12.76
CA GLY A 90 20.03 -13.77 12.41
C GLY A 90 20.31 -13.42 10.95
N ARG A 91 21.08 -14.27 10.25
CA ARG A 91 21.57 -13.97 8.90
C ARG A 91 20.45 -13.80 7.88
N GLU A 92 19.40 -14.62 7.93
CA GLU A 92 18.29 -14.56 6.97
C GLU A 92 17.48 -13.25 7.10
N LEU A 93 17.25 -12.75 8.31
CA LEU A 93 16.66 -11.43 8.53
C LEU A 93 17.55 -10.30 8.02
N LEU A 94 18.87 -10.44 8.17
CA LEU A 94 19.84 -9.48 7.62
C LEU A 94 19.87 -9.54 6.09
N ASP A 95 19.72 -10.71 5.49
CA ASP A 95 19.66 -10.89 4.04
C ASP A 95 18.36 -10.29 3.46
N ALA A 96 17.21 -10.51 4.11
CA ALA A 96 15.95 -9.86 3.73
C ALA A 96 16.05 -8.33 3.86
N LYS A 97 16.61 -7.82 4.97
CA LYS A 97 16.91 -6.38 5.12
C LYS A 97 17.84 -5.87 4.03
N ALA A 98 18.94 -6.56 3.78
CA ALA A 98 19.90 -6.20 2.74
C ALA A 98 19.24 -6.23 1.36
N GLN A 99 18.29 -7.14 1.11
CA GLN A 99 17.54 -7.21 -0.13
C GLN A 99 16.57 -6.02 -0.29
N PHE A 100 15.90 -5.57 0.77
CA PHE A 100 15.10 -4.34 0.71
C PHE A 100 15.96 -3.09 0.47
N LEU A 101 17.17 -3.05 1.06
CA LEU A 101 18.07 -1.90 0.97
C LEU A 101 18.93 -1.86 -0.29
N SER A 102 19.32 -3.01 -0.82
CA SER A 102 20.14 -3.12 -2.05
C SER A 102 19.31 -2.84 -3.30
N ARG A 103 17.98 -2.87 -3.19
CA ARG A 103 17.10 -2.68 -4.34
C ARG A 103 17.00 -1.20 -4.72
N THR A 104 17.13 -1.01 -6.03
CA THR A 104 17.20 0.23 -6.81
C THR A 104 15.99 1.15 -6.73
N CYS A 105 15.10 1.01 -5.74
CA CYS A 105 13.85 1.75 -5.63
C CYS A 105 14.07 3.19 -5.19
N ASP A 106 15.00 3.43 -4.26
CA ASP A 106 15.45 4.77 -3.89
C ASP A 106 16.13 5.42 -5.09
N TYR A 107 17.00 4.68 -5.78
CA TYR A 107 17.61 5.13 -7.03
C TYR A 107 16.58 5.42 -8.13
N ALA A 108 15.53 4.62 -8.27
CA ALA A 108 14.48 4.81 -9.27
C ALA A 108 13.57 6.00 -8.93
N ASN A 109 13.23 6.19 -7.66
CA ASN A 109 12.49 7.35 -7.17
C ASN A 109 13.34 8.62 -7.33
N ALA A 110 14.62 8.59 -6.91
CA ALA A 110 15.57 9.69 -7.05
C ALA A 110 15.83 10.06 -8.52
N LYS A 111 16.00 9.07 -9.42
CA LYS A 111 16.13 9.30 -10.87
C LYS A 111 14.88 9.97 -11.46
N ARG A 112 13.71 9.73 -10.88
CA ARG A 112 12.44 10.41 -11.25
C ARG A 112 12.27 11.76 -10.55
N GLY A 113 13.21 12.15 -9.68
CA GLY A 113 13.21 13.40 -8.92
C GLY A 113 12.32 13.37 -7.68
N TYR A 114 12.07 12.20 -7.12
CA TYR A 114 11.26 12.02 -5.91
C TYR A 114 12.13 11.53 -4.75
N TRP A 115 11.96 12.15 -3.60
CA TRP A 115 12.56 11.73 -2.34
C TRP A 115 11.45 11.20 -1.43
N VAL A 116 11.30 9.88 -1.38
CA VAL A 116 10.24 9.21 -0.63
C VAL A 116 10.84 8.02 0.08
N PRO A 117 10.54 7.82 1.38
CA PRO A 117 11.03 6.64 2.09
C PRO A 117 10.52 5.37 1.43
N ILE A 118 11.34 4.32 1.42
CA ILE A 118 10.90 2.98 1.00
C ILE A 118 10.28 2.31 2.21
N LEU A 119 9.08 1.78 2.04
CA LEU A 119 8.42 0.97 3.06
C LEU A 119 8.50 -0.50 2.68
N ALA A 120 8.77 -1.37 3.64
CA ALA A 120 8.80 -2.82 3.44
C ALA A 120 8.18 -3.57 4.61
N ILE A 121 7.62 -4.74 4.30
CA ILE A 121 7.00 -5.65 5.24
C ILE A 121 7.61 -7.03 5.02
N LEU A 122 8.09 -7.63 6.10
CA LEU A 122 8.50 -9.03 6.14
C LEU A 122 7.55 -9.76 7.08
N CYS A 123 6.91 -10.83 6.63
CA CYS A 123 5.93 -11.55 7.45
C CYS A 123 5.87 -13.04 7.15
N ASP A 124 5.41 -13.84 8.11
CA ASP A 124 5.04 -15.26 7.92
C ASP A 124 3.52 -15.51 8.08
N GLY A 125 2.76 -14.42 8.24
CA GLY A 125 1.33 -14.41 8.56
C GLY A 125 1.04 -14.29 10.05
N ASN A 126 1.86 -14.94 10.89
CA ASN A 126 1.69 -14.94 12.35
C ASN A 126 2.50 -13.82 13.01
N ASN A 127 3.54 -13.36 12.33
CA ASN A 127 4.43 -12.28 12.74
C ASN A 127 4.67 -11.35 11.56
N PHE A 128 4.89 -10.08 11.86
CA PHE A 128 5.18 -9.01 10.91
C PHE A 128 6.35 -8.17 11.41
N ILE A 129 7.19 -7.73 10.50
CA ILE A 129 8.22 -6.73 10.73
C ILE A 129 8.07 -5.66 9.66
N PHE A 130 7.86 -4.43 10.10
CA PHE A 130 7.74 -3.26 9.24
C PHE A 130 9.07 -2.52 9.20
N PHE A 131 9.46 -2.08 8.01
CA PHE A 131 10.68 -1.33 7.76
C PHE A 131 10.35 -0.01 7.06
N VAL A 132 11.00 1.06 7.49
CA VAL A 132 11.00 2.34 6.79
C VAL A 132 12.46 2.71 6.54
N TYR A 133 12.86 2.74 5.28
CA TYR A 133 14.16 3.24 4.87
C TYR A 133 14.02 4.70 4.47
N ASP A 134 14.66 5.58 5.24
CA ASP A 134 14.84 6.98 4.89
C ASP A 134 16.13 7.13 4.09
N SER A 135 16.01 7.49 2.81
CA SER A 135 17.17 7.65 1.94
C SER A 135 17.96 8.93 2.17
N VAL A 136 17.35 9.94 2.77
CA VAL A 136 18.02 11.20 3.11
C VAL A 136 19.04 10.94 4.21
N ASP A 137 18.58 10.29 5.28
CA ASP A 137 19.41 9.99 6.44
C ASP A 137 20.19 8.67 6.30
N ARG A 138 19.84 7.84 5.30
CA ARG A 138 20.34 6.48 5.10
C ARG A 138 20.12 5.59 6.33
N VAL A 139 18.99 5.79 6.99
CA VAL A 139 18.61 5.08 8.22
C VAL A 139 17.47 4.12 7.94
N VAL A 140 17.54 2.94 8.56
CA VAL A 140 16.46 1.95 8.54
C VAL A 140 15.78 1.93 9.90
N HIS A 141 14.53 2.33 9.91
CA HIS A 141 13.65 2.16 11.06
C HIS A 141 12.96 0.82 10.97
N THR A 142 12.80 0.15 12.10
CA THR A 142 12.09 -1.13 12.19
C THR A 142 11.10 -1.12 13.33
N SER A 143 9.94 -1.74 13.14
CA SER A 143 8.96 -1.94 14.22
C SER A 143 9.42 -2.96 15.27
N GLY A 144 10.44 -3.76 14.96
CA GLY A 144 10.63 -5.04 15.64
C GLY A 144 9.49 -6.02 15.30
N TRP A 145 9.35 -7.06 16.12
CA TRP A 145 8.34 -8.09 15.89
C TRP A 145 6.96 -7.63 16.34
N VAL A 146 6.03 -7.62 15.39
CA VAL A 146 4.61 -7.34 15.63
C VAL A 146 3.85 -8.63 15.45
N ARG A 147 3.04 -8.98 16.45
CA ARG A 147 2.22 -10.19 16.37
C ARG A 147 1.08 -9.99 15.36
N GLY A 148 1.04 -10.88 14.38
CA GLY A 148 0.09 -10.90 13.27
C GLY A 148 -1.21 -11.63 13.60
N ILE A 149 -1.63 -12.48 12.66
CA ILE A 149 -2.85 -13.27 12.72
C ILE A 149 -2.61 -14.45 13.67
N MET A 150 -3.45 -14.59 14.70
CA MET A 150 -3.37 -15.72 15.62
C MET A 150 -4.44 -16.74 15.25
N CYS A 151 -4.03 -17.88 14.70
CA CYS A 151 -4.92 -19.00 14.42
C CYS A 151 -4.82 -20.12 15.47
N ASP A 152 -3.97 -19.93 16.48
CA ASP A 152 -3.66 -20.90 17.52
C ASP A 152 -4.94 -21.25 18.30
N THR A 153 -5.42 -22.48 18.09
CA THR A 153 -6.67 -23.06 18.60
C THR A 153 -7.95 -22.39 18.07
N LEU A 154 -8.66 -23.12 17.20
CA LEU A 154 -10.04 -22.92 16.74
C LEU A 154 -11.11 -22.66 17.85
N GLY A 155 -10.69 -22.57 19.12
CA GLY A 155 -11.54 -22.40 20.29
C GLY A 155 -11.95 -20.95 20.58
N ASP A 156 -11.11 -19.94 20.30
CA ASP A 156 -11.47 -18.54 20.56
C ASP A 156 -11.57 -17.71 19.27
N LYS A 157 -12.77 -17.75 18.67
CA LYS A 157 -13.13 -16.94 17.49
C LYS A 157 -12.93 -15.44 17.74
N THR A 158 -13.02 -15.00 19.00
CA THR A 158 -12.86 -13.59 19.36
C THR A 158 -11.42 -13.16 19.18
N ASP A 159 -10.46 -13.95 19.67
CA ASP A 159 -9.03 -13.67 19.54
C ASP A 159 -8.58 -13.64 18.08
N LEU A 160 -9.09 -14.57 17.27
CA LEU A 160 -8.87 -14.54 15.83
C LEU A 160 -9.37 -13.22 15.22
N LEU A 161 -10.64 -12.85 15.44
CA LEU A 161 -11.21 -11.61 14.90
C LEU A 161 -10.44 -10.36 15.34
N LEU A 162 -10.02 -10.31 16.61
CA LEU A 162 -9.20 -9.21 17.13
C LEU A 162 -7.82 -9.15 16.44
N SER A 163 -7.16 -10.30 16.25
CA SER A 163 -5.88 -10.37 15.56
C SER A 163 -5.97 -9.96 14.08
N LEU A 164 -7.07 -10.34 13.39
CA LEU A 164 -7.34 -9.96 12.02
C LEU A 164 -7.58 -8.45 11.88
N LYS A 165 -8.40 -7.88 12.77
CA LYS A 165 -8.65 -6.42 12.81
C LYS A 165 -7.35 -5.66 13.01
N ARG A 166 -6.57 -6.01 14.05
CA ARG A 166 -5.30 -5.35 14.37
C ARG A 166 -4.29 -5.43 13.21
N THR A 167 -4.14 -6.62 12.61
CA THR A 167 -3.20 -6.81 11.50
C THR A 167 -3.61 -5.97 10.29
N SER A 168 -4.91 -5.94 9.99
CA SER A 168 -5.46 -5.12 8.89
C SER A 168 -5.23 -3.62 9.15
N GLU A 169 -5.41 -3.15 10.39
CA GLU A 169 -5.14 -1.78 10.80
C GLU A 169 -3.67 -1.37 10.63
N TYR A 170 -2.73 -2.24 10.98
CA TYR A 170 -1.30 -1.98 10.74
C TYR A 170 -0.95 -1.92 9.26
N LEU A 171 -1.44 -2.88 8.47
CA LEU A 171 -1.24 -2.86 7.02
C LEU A 171 -1.81 -1.57 6.42
N PHE A 172 -3.04 -1.20 6.78
CA PHE A 172 -3.69 0.00 6.31
C PHE A 172 -2.92 1.29 6.69
N ASP A 173 -2.46 1.42 7.94
CA ASP A 173 -1.64 2.58 8.37
C ASP A 173 -0.34 2.70 7.55
N PHE A 174 0.23 1.55 7.16
CA PHE A 174 1.41 1.51 6.31
C PHE A 174 1.13 1.99 4.88
N PHE A 175 -0.01 1.58 4.30
CA PHE A 175 -0.45 2.04 2.98
C PHE A 175 -0.82 3.53 2.96
N ILE A 176 -1.52 4.04 3.98
CA ILE A 176 -1.83 5.47 4.04
C ILE A 176 -0.56 6.30 4.26
N MET A 177 0.43 5.79 5.01
CA MET A 177 1.73 6.43 5.13
C MET A 177 2.45 6.52 3.78
N ALA A 178 2.49 5.42 3.03
CA ALA A 178 3.03 5.39 1.67
C ALA A 178 2.33 6.41 0.75
N TYR A 179 1.00 6.43 0.76
CA TYR A 179 0.20 7.35 -0.03
C TYR A 179 0.46 8.83 0.32
N VAL A 180 0.51 9.17 1.61
CA VAL A 180 0.83 10.53 2.08
C VAL A 180 2.24 10.95 1.64
N ASN A 181 3.23 10.09 1.78
CA ASN A 181 4.59 10.42 1.36
C ASN A 181 4.69 10.60 -0.16
N ALA A 182 3.94 9.81 -0.94
CA ALA A 182 3.83 10.01 -2.38
C ALA A 182 3.22 11.38 -2.72
N LEU A 183 2.10 11.76 -2.08
CA LEU A 183 1.47 13.07 -2.26
C LEU A 183 2.43 14.22 -1.96
N ARG A 184 3.16 14.16 -0.83
CA ARG A 184 4.17 15.17 -0.47
C ARG A 184 5.23 15.35 -1.55
N ALA A 185 5.77 14.24 -2.08
CA ALA A 185 6.77 14.32 -3.14
C ALA A 185 6.22 14.94 -4.45
N PHE A 186 4.97 14.64 -4.79
CA PHE A 186 4.31 15.27 -5.95
C PHE A 186 4.01 16.75 -5.73
N GLU A 187 3.54 17.13 -4.54
CA GLU A 187 3.30 18.51 -4.16
C GLU A 187 4.58 19.33 -4.22
N GLU A 188 5.66 18.83 -3.62
CA GLU A 188 6.96 19.49 -3.60
C GLU A 188 7.48 19.69 -5.02
N ARG A 189 7.47 18.64 -5.85
CA ARG A 189 7.88 18.71 -7.25
C ARG A 189 7.03 19.71 -8.04
N SER A 190 5.71 19.72 -7.86
CA SER A 190 4.81 20.66 -8.53
C SER A 190 5.10 22.10 -8.11
N SER A 191 5.32 22.31 -6.81
CA SER A 191 5.64 23.61 -6.22
C SER A 191 6.96 24.17 -6.72
N GLN A 192 8.03 23.35 -6.74
CA GLN A 192 9.34 23.73 -7.28
C GLN A 192 9.22 24.12 -8.76
N ARG A 193 8.49 23.36 -9.57
CA ARG A 193 8.24 23.67 -10.98
C ARG A 193 7.41 24.93 -11.19
N SER A 194 6.42 25.18 -10.33
CA SER A 194 5.62 26.40 -10.38
C SER A 194 6.46 27.64 -10.09
N LYS A 195 7.34 27.59 -9.08
CA LYS A 195 8.32 28.65 -8.77
C LYS A 195 9.25 28.93 -9.94
N LEU A 196 9.79 27.89 -10.58
CA LEU A 196 10.68 28.02 -11.75
C LEU A 196 9.98 28.64 -12.97
N THR A 197 8.69 28.38 -13.16
CA THR A 197 7.94 28.85 -14.34
C THR A 197 7.10 30.10 -14.09
N ASN A 198 7.08 30.60 -12.84
CA ASN A 198 6.28 31.73 -12.37
C ASN A 198 4.78 31.63 -12.76
N LYS A 199 4.27 30.40 -12.90
CA LYS A 199 2.89 30.09 -13.28
C LYS A 199 2.34 29.02 -12.34
N LYS A 200 1.19 29.28 -11.71
CA LYS A 200 0.48 28.27 -10.89
C LYS A 200 -0.15 27.25 -11.84
N ARG A 201 0.21 25.97 -11.68
CA ARG A 201 -0.38 24.87 -12.45
C ARG A 201 -1.61 24.35 -11.74
N LEU A 202 -2.66 24.01 -12.50
CA LEU A 202 -3.87 23.35 -12.00
C LEU A 202 -3.58 22.08 -11.18
N SER A 203 -2.50 21.34 -11.51
CA SER A 203 -2.07 20.18 -10.72
C SER A 203 -1.63 20.52 -9.30
N THR A 204 -1.05 21.71 -9.09
CA THR A 204 -0.54 22.15 -7.78
C THR A 204 -1.68 22.31 -6.78
N GLU A 205 -2.79 22.91 -7.22
CA GLU A 205 -3.98 23.08 -6.39
C GLU A 205 -4.61 21.74 -5.98
N LYS A 206 -4.55 20.73 -6.86
CA LYS A 206 -5.03 19.37 -6.53
C LYS A 206 -4.21 18.73 -5.40
N TRP A 207 -2.89 18.87 -5.43
CA TRP A 207 -2.02 18.37 -4.35
C TRP A 207 -2.25 19.14 -3.05
N GLU A 208 -2.35 20.48 -3.12
CA GLU A 208 -2.64 21.37 -1.98
C GLU A 208 -3.98 21.00 -1.30
N GLN A 209 -4.97 20.50 -2.05
CA GLN A 209 -6.26 20.06 -1.51
C GLN A 209 -6.24 18.60 -1.01
N SER A 210 -5.54 17.72 -1.73
CA SER A 210 -5.51 16.27 -1.46
C SER A 210 -4.66 15.91 -0.25
N LEU A 211 -3.49 16.54 -0.08
CA LEU A 211 -2.53 16.21 0.97
C LEU A 211 -3.07 16.46 2.39
N PRO A 212 -3.64 17.64 2.72
CA PRO A 212 -4.16 17.87 4.06
C PRO A 212 -5.29 16.89 4.43
N ALA A 213 -6.11 16.49 3.45
CA ALA A 213 -7.14 15.49 3.68
C ALA A 213 -6.55 14.10 3.99
N ALA A 214 -5.48 13.69 3.30
CA ALA A 214 -4.79 12.42 3.55
C ALA A 214 -4.08 12.40 4.91
N GLU A 215 -3.41 13.49 5.28
CA GLU A 215 -2.73 13.63 6.58
C GLU A 215 -3.74 13.58 7.73
N ASN A 216 -4.85 14.31 7.59
CA ASN A 216 -5.94 14.28 8.57
C ASN A 216 -6.58 12.90 8.66
N ALA A 217 -6.80 12.21 7.52
CA ALA A 217 -7.32 10.85 7.51
C ALA A 217 -6.44 9.92 8.34
N ARG A 218 -5.12 9.94 8.11
CA ARG A 218 -4.15 9.15 8.86
C ARG A 218 -4.15 9.47 10.35
N TRP A 219 -4.18 10.76 10.72
CA TRP A 219 -4.22 11.17 12.11
C TRP A 219 -5.48 10.67 12.83
N VAL A 220 -6.66 10.90 12.24
CA VAL A 220 -7.95 10.46 12.79
C VAL A 220 -8.01 8.93 12.94
N LEU A 221 -7.48 8.17 11.98
CA LEU A 221 -7.45 6.71 12.05
C LEU A 221 -6.54 6.19 13.15
N ARG A 222 -5.39 6.84 13.39
CA ARG A 222 -4.52 6.51 14.52
C ARG A 222 -5.18 6.84 15.85
N GLU A 223 -5.91 7.96 15.93
CA GLU A 223 -6.70 8.30 17.10
C GLU A 223 -7.80 7.26 17.35
N ALA A 224 -8.51 6.80 16.31
CA ALA A 224 -9.47 5.71 16.39
C ALA A 224 -8.84 4.45 17.04
N ALA A 225 -7.64 4.07 16.61
CA ALA A 225 -6.92 2.93 17.18
C ALA A 225 -6.58 3.14 18.68
N VAL A 226 -6.21 4.36 19.07
CA VAL A 226 -5.99 4.71 20.50
C VAL A 226 -7.29 4.59 21.30
N PHE A 227 -8.43 5.03 20.77
CA PHE A 227 -9.73 4.88 21.42
C PHE A 227 -10.13 3.41 21.56
N ALA A 228 -9.88 2.60 20.53
CA ALA A 228 -10.13 1.16 20.56
C ALA A 228 -9.31 0.46 21.66
N ASN A 229 -8.02 0.81 21.79
CA ASN A 229 -7.14 0.29 22.85
C ASN A 229 -7.63 0.67 24.26
N ASN A 230 -8.27 1.85 24.38
CA ASN A 230 -8.89 2.32 25.62
C ASN A 230 -10.32 1.79 25.83
N ARG A 231 -10.76 0.78 25.07
CA ARG A 231 -12.10 0.17 25.12
C ARG A 231 -13.25 1.12 24.83
N LYS A 232 -12.98 2.24 24.15
CA LYS A 232 -13.99 3.22 23.70
C LYS A 232 -14.45 2.90 22.28
N TYR A 233 -15.08 1.75 22.09
CA TYR A 233 -15.32 1.18 20.76
C TYR A 233 -16.25 2.00 19.86
N LEU A 234 -17.31 2.59 20.40
CA LEU A 234 -18.24 3.42 19.63
C LEU A 234 -17.52 4.65 19.03
N ALA A 235 -16.83 5.40 19.88
CA ALA A 235 -16.04 6.55 19.43
C ALA A 235 -14.89 6.16 18.50
N ALA A 236 -14.27 4.99 18.70
CA ALA A 236 -13.27 4.47 17.79
C ALA A 236 -13.84 4.22 16.39
N GLU A 237 -15.03 3.65 16.27
CA GLU A 237 -15.64 3.37 14.97
C GLU A 237 -16.10 4.66 14.27
N GLU A 238 -16.68 5.62 14.99
CA GLU A 238 -17.03 6.94 14.46
C GLU A 238 -15.79 7.67 13.89
N LEU A 239 -14.67 7.64 14.62
CA LEU A 239 -13.40 8.19 14.14
C LEU A 239 -12.89 7.42 12.93
N ALA A 240 -12.98 6.09 12.93
CA ALA A 240 -12.53 5.29 11.80
C ALA A 240 -13.32 5.62 10.51
N GLU A 241 -14.64 5.73 10.60
CA GLU A 241 -15.51 6.13 9.49
C GLU A 241 -15.15 7.53 8.97
N ARG A 242 -14.98 8.49 9.88
CA ARG A 242 -14.53 9.85 9.54
C ARG A 242 -13.17 9.84 8.85
N GLY A 243 -12.23 9.04 9.34
CA GLY A 243 -10.90 8.87 8.75
C GLY A 243 -10.97 8.33 7.33
N VAL A 244 -11.78 7.30 7.08
CA VAL A 244 -12.01 6.76 5.73
C VAL A 244 -12.69 7.78 4.82
N ALA A 245 -13.66 8.56 5.33
CA ALA A 245 -14.30 9.63 4.56
C ALA A 245 -13.30 10.73 4.15
N LEU A 246 -12.36 11.09 5.03
CA LEU A 246 -11.27 12.02 4.70
C LEU A 246 -10.31 11.44 3.65
N LEU A 247 -10.01 10.15 3.70
CA LEU A 247 -9.22 9.49 2.66
C LEU A 247 -9.95 9.55 1.30
N ARG A 248 -11.25 9.24 1.26
CA ARG A 248 -12.06 9.36 0.04
C ARG A 248 -12.08 10.79 -0.50
N LYS A 249 -12.16 11.80 0.39
CA LYS A 249 -12.05 13.21 -0.01
C LYS A 249 -10.69 13.54 -0.62
N SER A 250 -9.59 13.03 -0.05
CA SER A 250 -8.25 13.17 -0.60
C SER A 250 -8.15 12.56 -2.00
N LEU A 251 -8.68 11.36 -2.18
CA LEU A 251 -8.68 10.66 -3.47
C LEU A 251 -9.55 11.39 -4.51
N ALA A 252 -10.72 11.89 -4.12
CA ALA A 252 -11.61 12.63 -5.02
C ALA A 252 -11.01 13.97 -5.51
N ALA A 253 -10.11 14.57 -4.73
CA ALA A 253 -9.37 15.76 -5.16
C ALA A 253 -8.34 15.44 -6.26
N LEU A 254 -7.93 14.18 -6.38
CA LEU A 254 -7.10 13.70 -7.48
C LEU A 254 -8.03 13.33 -8.65
N SER A 255 -7.92 14.05 -9.77
CA SER A 255 -8.66 13.64 -10.96
C SER A 255 -7.98 12.45 -11.66
N PRO A 256 -8.72 11.63 -12.42
CA PRO A 256 -8.14 10.55 -13.22
C PRO A 256 -7.01 11.06 -14.14
N GLU A 257 -7.14 12.27 -14.69
CA GLU A 257 -6.10 12.86 -15.55
C GLU A 257 -4.80 13.18 -14.81
N ALA A 258 -4.85 13.42 -13.49
CA ALA A 258 -3.65 13.62 -12.67
C ALA A 258 -2.94 12.30 -12.35
N LEU A 259 -3.70 11.20 -12.28
CA LEU A 259 -3.21 9.85 -12.00
C LEU A 259 -2.72 9.12 -13.26
N TYR A 260 -3.22 9.52 -14.44
CA TYR A 260 -2.93 8.90 -15.72
C TYR A 260 -2.71 9.95 -16.83
N PRO A 261 -1.50 10.54 -16.93
CA PRO A 261 -1.17 11.41 -18.05
C PRO A 261 -1.29 10.69 -19.41
N GLU A 262 -0.94 9.40 -19.43
CA GLU A 262 -0.98 8.51 -20.60
C GLU A 262 -2.42 8.13 -21.00
N TYR A 263 -3.37 8.17 -20.06
CA TYR A 263 -4.79 8.01 -20.39
C TYR A 263 -5.37 9.25 -21.06
N GLN A 264 -4.77 10.45 -20.97
CA GLN A 264 -5.29 11.58 -21.73
C GLN A 264 -5.20 11.33 -23.23
N ASP A 265 -4.13 10.67 -23.68
CA ASP A 265 -3.98 10.26 -25.07
C ASP A 265 -5.06 9.23 -25.43
N LEU A 266 -5.29 8.21 -24.60
CA LEU A 266 -6.35 7.21 -24.82
C LEU A 266 -7.78 7.77 -24.76
N LEU A 267 -8.06 8.68 -23.82
CA LEU A 267 -9.36 9.36 -23.68
C LEU A 267 -9.59 10.36 -24.82
N SER A 268 -8.52 10.89 -25.43
CA SER A 268 -8.63 11.72 -26.63
C SER A 268 -8.97 10.92 -27.89
N LEU A 269 -8.71 9.61 -27.89
CA LEU A 269 -9.04 8.73 -29.01
C LEU A 269 -10.54 8.39 -29.09
N TRP A 270 -11.31 8.71 -28.06
CA TRP A 270 -12.72 8.38 -28.01
C TRP A 270 -13.53 9.44 -27.25
N ASP A 271 -14.47 10.08 -27.95
CA ASP A 271 -15.29 11.17 -27.41
C ASP A 271 -16.56 10.71 -26.68
N GLY A 272 -16.74 9.39 -26.52
CA GLY A 272 -17.89 8.80 -25.84
C GLY A 272 -19.18 8.80 -26.66
N SER A 273 -19.15 9.16 -27.94
CA SER A 273 -20.34 9.23 -28.79
C SER A 273 -20.88 7.87 -29.24
N GLU A 274 -20.03 6.83 -29.29
CA GLU A 274 -20.37 5.47 -29.71
C GLU A 274 -19.63 4.41 -28.90
N CYS A 275 -19.99 3.12 -28.96
CA CYS A 275 -19.23 2.06 -28.27
C CYS A 275 -17.81 1.91 -28.85
N LEU A 276 -16.84 1.53 -28.01
CA LEU A 276 -15.41 1.42 -28.36
C LEU A 276 -15.16 0.53 -29.59
N GLU A 277 -15.90 -0.57 -29.74
CA GLU A 277 -15.79 -1.52 -30.85
C GLU A 277 -16.19 -0.91 -32.20
N VAL A 278 -17.00 0.14 -32.17
CA VAL A 278 -17.41 0.92 -33.35
C VAL A 278 -16.42 2.06 -33.58
N ALA A 279 -16.05 2.78 -32.52
CA ALA A 279 -15.10 3.89 -32.56
C ALA A 279 -13.71 3.48 -33.09
N PHE A 280 -13.26 2.25 -32.81
CA PHE A 280 -11.95 1.73 -33.23
C PHE A 280 -12.01 0.77 -34.41
N LYS A 281 -13.15 0.70 -35.13
CA LYS A 281 -13.31 -0.18 -36.28
C LYS A 281 -12.65 0.42 -37.52
N GLY A 282 -11.33 0.25 -37.65
CA GLY A 282 -10.55 0.71 -38.81
C GLY A 282 -9.15 1.22 -38.48
N THR A 283 -8.81 1.37 -37.21
CA THR A 283 -7.44 1.65 -36.77
C THR A 283 -6.64 0.35 -36.72
N ASN A 284 -5.60 0.27 -37.56
CA ASN A 284 -4.71 -0.89 -37.62
C ASN A 284 -4.01 -1.08 -36.26
N PRO A 285 -3.97 -2.28 -35.67
CA PRO A 285 -3.38 -2.49 -34.35
C PRO A 285 -1.87 -2.68 -34.48
N LEU A 286 -1.15 -1.65 -34.91
CA LEU A 286 0.31 -1.60 -34.87
C LEU A 286 0.76 -0.14 -34.73
N ILE A 287 0.99 0.29 -33.49
CA ILE A 287 2.15 1.04 -32.98
C ILE A 287 2.19 0.79 -31.47
#